data_AF-A0A933DBI1-F1
#
_entry.id   AF-A0A933DBI1-F1
#
_cell.length_a   1.000
_cell.length_b   1.000
_cell.length_c   1.000
_cell.angle_alpha   90.00
_cell.angle_beta   90.00
_cell.angle_gamma   90.00
#
_symmetry.space_group_name_H-M   'P 1'
#
loop_
_entity.id
_entity.type
_entity.pdbx_description
1 polymer ?
#
loop_
_entity_poly.entity_id
_entity_poly.type
_entity_poly.pdbx_seq_one_letter_code
_entity_poly.pdbx_strand_id
1 'polypeptide(L)'
;MADMQNIFHAFWTWYERHERLGVTVATFLFLWQLVHLLWLTTDVVIVRLFGTEPILTSSFAQLLIAIVDYTEIPALIATSLVYLNDIRKGTAVWRSVGYLILLNSQWVHLFWITDEFVVHSLVQGHTSSFSPALAWVAIGIDYLELPVMINVTSRWLRSLARH
;
A
#
# COMPACT_ATOMS: atom_id res chain seq x y z
N MET A 1 -13.86 30.95 2.10
CA MET A 1 -13.79 29.96 3.20
C MET A 1 -15.09 29.16 3.32
N ALA A 2 -16.28 29.78 3.27
CA ALA A 2 -17.57 29.09 3.31
C ALA A 2 -17.72 28.01 2.21
N ASP A 3 -17.29 28.29 0.97
CA ASP A 3 -17.41 27.33 -0.13
C ASP A 3 -16.57 26.06 0.06
N MET A 4 -15.40 26.18 0.69
CA MET A 4 -14.51 25.04 0.94
C MET A 4 -15.07 24.13 2.03
N GLN A 5 -15.70 24.71 3.06
CA GLN A 5 -16.42 23.95 4.09
C GLN A 5 -17.62 23.21 3.49
N ASN A 6 -18.33 23.83 2.54
CA ASN A 6 -19.44 23.21 1.84
C ASN A 6 -19.00 22.01 0.97
N ILE A 7 -17.91 22.15 0.20
CA ILE A 7 -17.36 21.06 -0.61
C ILE A 7 -16.90 19.90 0.27
N PHE A 8 -16.20 20.18 1.37
CA PHE A 8 -15.75 19.17 2.31
C PHE A 8 -16.93 18.41 2.94
N HIS A 9 -17.96 19.12 3.39
CA HIS A 9 -19.17 18.49 3.90
C HIS A 9 -19.88 17.64 2.85
N ALA A 10 -20.02 18.13 1.62
CA ALA A 10 -20.65 17.39 0.53
C ALA A 10 -19.89 16.10 0.20
N PHE A 11 -18.56 16.16 0.14
CA PHE A 11 -17.71 14.99 -0.06
C PHE A 11 -17.93 13.93 1.02
N TRP A 12 -17.83 14.31 2.31
CA TRP A 12 -18.01 13.33 3.38
C TRP A 12 -19.42 12.77 3.47
N THR A 13 -20.43 13.60 3.19
CA THR A 13 -21.82 13.14 3.11
C THR A 13 -21.98 12.10 1.99
N TRP A 14 -21.36 12.32 0.82
CA TRP A 14 -21.36 11.36 -0.28
C TRP A 14 -20.57 10.09 0.07
N TYR A 15 -19.39 10.23 0.67
CA TYR A 15 -18.52 9.12 1.05
C TYR A 15 -19.20 8.21 2.08
N GLU A 16 -19.84 8.78 3.10
CA GLU A 16 -20.58 8.02 4.11
C GLU A 16 -21.72 7.22 3.50
N ARG A 17 -22.45 7.79 2.53
CA ARG A 17 -23.50 7.06 1.80
C ARG A 17 -22.96 5.85 1.04
N HIS A 18 -21.68 5.90 0.63
CA HIS A 18 -21.01 4.85 -0.12
C HIS A 18 -19.89 4.17 0.68
N GLU A 19 -19.94 4.22 2.02
CA GLU A 19 -18.84 3.74 2.86
C GLU A 19 -18.51 2.27 2.60
N ARG A 20 -19.54 1.44 2.40
CA ARG A 20 -19.36 0.01 2.06
C ARG A 20 -18.58 -0.17 0.75
N LEU A 21 -18.90 0.63 -0.27
CA LEU A 21 -18.18 0.60 -1.54
C LEU A 21 -16.72 1.02 -1.31
N GLY A 22 -16.49 2.11 -0.56
CA GLY A 22 -15.14 2.59 -0.22
C GLY A 22 -14.29 1.53 0.48
N VAL A 23 -14.84 0.88 1.50
CA VAL A 23 -14.16 -0.22 2.23
C VAL A 23 -13.91 -1.41 1.32
N THR A 24 -14.84 -1.74 0.44
CA THR A 24 -14.72 -2.84 -0.53
C THR A 24 -13.58 -2.56 -1.52
N VAL A 25 -13.59 -1.39 -2.16
CA VAL A 25 -12.56 -0.96 -3.10
C VAL A 25 -11.20 -0.92 -2.42
N ALA A 26 -11.09 -0.31 -1.23
CA ALA A 26 -9.86 -0.29 -0.46
C ALA A 26 -9.35 -1.71 -0.18
N THR A 27 -10.23 -2.62 0.24
CA THR A 27 -9.87 -4.01 0.55
C THR A 27 -9.35 -4.75 -0.69
N PHE A 28 -10.03 -4.65 -1.83
CA PHE A 28 -9.59 -5.32 -3.05
C PHE A 28 -8.27 -4.75 -3.59
N LEU A 29 -8.13 -3.43 -3.63
CA LEU A 29 -6.89 -2.78 -4.07
C LEU A 29 -5.71 -3.12 -3.15
N PHE A 30 -5.94 -3.20 -1.84
CA PHE A 30 -4.90 -3.49 -0.87
C PHE A 30 -4.54 -4.99 -0.86
N LEU A 31 -5.53 -5.89 -0.98
CA LEU A 31 -5.26 -7.33 -1.13
C LEU A 31 -4.54 -7.67 -2.45
N TRP A 32 -4.72 -6.85 -3.48
CA TRP A 32 -3.99 -7.00 -4.74
C TRP A 32 -2.47 -6.90 -4.53
N GLN A 33 -2.02 -6.13 -3.51
CA GLN A 33 -0.61 -6.00 -3.13
C GLN A 33 -0.01 -7.30 -2.56
N LEU A 34 -0.81 -8.32 -2.23
CA LEU A 34 -0.28 -9.65 -1.89
C LEU A 34 0.55 -10.26 -3.01
N VAL A 35 0.29 -9.90 -4.28
CA VAL A 35 1.10 -10.33 -5.41
C VAL A 35 2.50 -9.70 -5.33
N HIS A 36 2.58 -8.41 -5.01
CA HIS A 36 3.86 -7.72 -4.77
C HIS A 36 4.61 -8.38 -3.60
N LEU A 37 3.95 -8.58 -2.47
CA LEU A 37 4.56 -9.18 -1.28
C LEU A 37 5.02 -10.63 -1.53
N LEU A 38 4.27 -11.40 -2.33
CA LEU A 38 4.66 -12.74 -2.73
C LEU A 38 5.97 -12.71 -3.52
N TRP A 39 6.03 -11.87 -4.57
CA TRP A 39 7.23 -11.69 -5.38
C TRP A 39 8.43 -11.20 -4.55
N LEU A 40 8.23 -10.21 -3.69
CA LEU A 40 9.26 -9.71 -2.78
C LEU A 40 9.81 -10.85 -1.89
N THR A 41 8.92 -11.70 -1.39
CA THR A 41 9.31 -12.85 -0.57
C THR A 41 10.11 -13.87 -1.39
N THR A 42 9.59 -14.30 -2.54
CA THR A 42 10.15 -15.42 -3.32
C THR A 42 11.39 -15.06 -4.11
N ASP A 43 11.37 -13.92 -4.79
CA ASP A 43 12.36 -13.55 -5.79
C ASP A 43 13.40 -12.56 -5.27
N VAL A 44 13.11 -11.87 -4.16
CA VAL A 44 14.06 -10.94 -3.52
C VAL A 44 14.60 -11.51 -2.21
N VAL A 45 13.73 -11.79 -1.24
CA VAL A 45 14.16 -12.21 0.11
C VAL A 45 14.78 -13.61 0.09
N ILE A 46 14.08 -14.61 -0.46
CA ILE A 46 14.56 -16.00 -0.48
C ILE A 46 15.84 -16.12 -1.32
N VAL A 47 15.85 -15.56 -2.53
CA VAL A 47 17.04 -15.53 -3.39
C VAL A 47 18.25 -14.94 -2.67
N ARG A 48 18.06 -13.82 -1.95
CA ARG A 48 19.17 -13.13 -1.26
C ARG A 48 19.64 -13.81 0.02
N LEU A 49 18.77 -14.55 0.71
CA LEU A 49 19.12 -15.31 1.91
C LEU A 49 19.70 -16.69 1.62
N PHE A 50 19.21 -17.36 0.58
CA PHE A 50 19.54 -18.76 0.30
C PHE A 50 20.32 -18.97 -1.00
N GLY A 51 20.52 -17.93 -1.81
CA GLY A 51 21.25 -18.01 -3.08
C GLY A 51 20.54 -18.87 -4.13
N THR A 52 19.22 -18.99 -4.05
CA THR A 52 18.42 -19.74 -5.02
C THR A 52 18.12 -18.91 -6.26
N GLU A 53 17.65 -19.56 -7.32
CA GLU A 53 17.17 -18.86 -8.52
C GLU A 53 15.78 -18.22 -8.27
N PRO A 54 15.45 -17.10 -8.93
CA PRO A 54 14.11 -16.51 -8.85
C PRO A 54 13.05 -17.40 -9.52
N ILE A 55 11.84 -17.39 -8.96
CA ILE A 55 10.70 -18.23 -9.35
C ILE A 55 9.80 -17.51 -10.39
N LEU A 56 9.59 -16.19 -10.24
CA LEU A 56 8.65 -15.40 -11.05
C LEU A 56 9.36 -14.62 -12.17
N THR A 57 10.17 -15.30 -12.97
CA THR A 57 11.01 -14.67 -14.02
C THR A 57 10.31 -14.46 -15.36
N SER A 58 9.12 -15.03 -15.57
CA SER A 58 8.41 -14.92 -16.84
C SER A 58 8.01 -13.47 -17.16
N SER A 59 8.08 -13.07 -18.43
CA SER A 59 7.69 -11.70 -18.86
C SER A 59 6.25 -11.35 -18.48
N PHE A 60 5.35 -12.34 -18.48
CA PHE A 60 3.98 -12.15 -18.04
C PHE A 60 3.89 -11.90 -16.52
N ALA A 61 4.64 -12.62 -15.70
CA ALA A 61 4.69 -12.39 -14.25
C ALA A 61 5.24 -10.99 -13.93
N GLN A 62 6.31 -10.57 -14.59
CA GLN A 62 6.88 -9.23 -14.43
C GLN A 62 5.88 -8.12 -14.82
N LEU A 63 5.12 -8.31 -15.91
CA LEU A 63 4.06 -7.39 -16.30
C LEU A 63 2.95 -7.31 -15.23
N LEU A 64 2.52 -8.46 -14.68
CA LEU A 64 1.52 -8.48 -13.62
C LEU A 64 2.01 -7.77 -12.36
N ILE A 65 3.25 -7.99 -11.94
CA ILE A 65 3.86 -7.31 -10.79
C ILE A 65 3.87 -5.79 -11.02
N ALA A 66 4.33 -5.33 -12.18
CA ALA A 66 4.34 -3.90 -12.49
C ALA A 66 2.93 -3.28 -12.43
N ILE A 67 1.91 -3.98 -12.94
CA ILE A 67 0.51 -3.53 -12.85
C ILE A 67 0.05 -3.46 -11.40
N VAL A 68 0.39 -4.47 -10.58
CA VAL A 68 0.08 -4.51 -9.15
C VAL A 68 0.67 -3.30 -8.43
N ASP A 69 1.95 -3.03 -8.64
CA ASP A 69 2.68 -1.92 -8.01
C ASP A 69 2.06 -0.57 -8.38
N TYR A 70 1.65 -0.38 -9.64
CA TYR A 70 0.95 0.85 -10.04
C TYR A 70 -0.40 1.07 -9.32
N THR A 71 -1.03 0.00 -8.83
CA THR A 71 -2.26 0.10 -8.05
C THR A 71 -2.02 0.39 -6.56
N GLU A 72 -0.76 0.38 -6.10
CA GLU A 72 -0.40 0.66 -4.72
C GLU A 72 -0.84 2.08 -4.30
N ILE A 73 -0.56 3.10 -5.13
CA ILE A 73 -0.98 4.49 -4.84
C ILE A 73 -2.50 4.60 -4.65
N PRO A 74 -3.35 4.11 -5.57
CA PRO A 74 -4.79 4.02 -5.35
C PRO A 74 -5.16 3.26 -4.06
N ALA A 75 -4.46 2.17 -3.74
CA ALA A 75 -4.72 1.37 -2.55
C ALA A 75 -4.42 2.14 -1.26
N LEU A 76 -3.29 2.86 -1.20
CA LEU A 76 -2.91 3.73 -0.09
C LEU A 76 -3.92 4.85 0.11
N ILE A 77 -4.35 5.52 -0.97
CA ILE A 77 -5.32 6.60 -0.90
C ILE A 77 -6.68 6.08 -0.42
N ALA A 78 -7.20 5.01 -1.04
CA ALA A 78 -8.50 4.45 -0.68
C ALA A 78 -8.53 3.99 0.78
N THR A 79 -7.48 3.30 1.23
CA THR A 79 -7.38 2.82 2.61
C THR A 79 -7.16 3.97 3.60
N SER A 80 -6.45 5.04 3.20
CA SER A 80 -6.35 6.26 4.00
C SER A 80 -7.71 6.92 4.22
N LEU A 81 -8.55 7.02 3.18
CA LEU A 81 -9.90 7.58 3.30
C LEU A 81 -10.76 6.80 4.30
N VAL A 82 -10.61 5.47 4.35
CA VAL A 82 -11.28 4.61 5.33
C VAL A 82 -10.90 5.02 6.76
N TYR A 83 -9.61 5.16 7.07
CA TYR A 83 -9.15 5.52 8.42
C TYR A 83 -9.36 6.99 8.77
N LEU A 84 -9.26 7.91 7.80
CA LEU A 84 -9.61 9.33 7.99
C LEU A 84 -11.09 9.49 8.33
N ASN A 85 -11.96 8.72 7.69
CA ASN A 85 -13.38 8.71 8.02
C ASN A 85 -13.63 8.25 9.46
N ASP A 86 -12.92 7.22 9.91
CA ASP A 86 -13.02 6.72 11.29
C ASP A 86 -12.58 7.77 12.31
N ILE A 87 -11.49 8.50 12.03
CA ILE A 87 -11.00 9.60 12.89
C ILE A 87 -12.03 10.73 12.93
N ARG A 88 -12.58 11.13 11.78
CA ARG A 88 -13.60 12.19 11.70
C ARG A 88 -14.87 11.82 12.47
N LYS A 89 -15.28 10.54 12.44
CA LYS A 89 -16.42 10.02 13.20
C LYS A 89 -16.12 9.82 14.70
N GLY A 90 -14.87 9.99 15.14
CA GLY A 90 -14.45 9.75 16.52
C GLY A 90 -14.38 8.27 16.90
N THR A 91 -14.41 7.35 15.93
CA THR A 91 -14.42 5.91 16.16
C THR A 91 -13.02 5.33 16.07
N ALA A 92 -12.57 4.63 17.12
CA ALA A 92 -11.27 3.95 17.14
C ALA A 92 -10.07 4.82 16.70
N VAL A 93 -10.11 6.12 17.03
CA VAL A 93 -9.19 7.18 16.56
C VAL A 93 -7.73 6.75 16.64
N TRP A 94 -7.26 6.31 17.80
CA TRP A 94 -5.85 5.92 18.01
C TRP A 94 -5.42 4.74 17.15
N ARG A 95 -6.32 3.77 16.95
CA ARG A 95 -6.06 2.62 16.08
C ARG A 95 -5.97 3.06 14.62
N SER A 96 -6.87 3.95 14.19
CA SER A 96 -6.86 4.52 12.84
C SER A 96 -5.63 5.38 12.58
N VAL A 97 -5.18 6.16 13.56
CA VAL A 97 -3.90 6.89 13.50
C VAL A 97 -2.72 5.93 13.36
N GLY A 98 -2.68 4.86 14.16
CA GLY A 98 -1.64 3.84 14.05
C GLY A 98 -1.58 3.22 12.66
N TYR A 99 -2.72 2.82 12.09
CA TYR A 99 -2.76 2.30 10.72
C TYR A 99 -2.41 3.34 9.66
N LEU A 100 -2.79 4.61 9.84
CA LEU A 100 -2.35 5.68 8.94
C LEU A 100 -0.84 5.85 8.98
N ILE A 101 -0.19 5.71 10.14
CA ILE A 101 1.28 5.78 10.22
C ILE A 101 1.91 4.62 9.43
N LEU A 102 1.43 3.38 9.62
CA LEU A 102 1.93 2.20 8.89
C LEU A 102 1.66 2.29 7.38
N LEU A 103 0.55 2.90 6.99
CA LEU A 103 0.20 3.10 5.59
C LEU A 103 1.05 4.22 4.98
N ASN A 104 1.28 5.32 5.72
CA ASN A 104 2.07 6.43 5.19
C ASN A 104 3.58 6.15 5.20
N SER A 105 4.07 5.17 5.96
CA SER A 105 5.44 4.70 5.79
C SER A 105 5.68 4.08 4.40
N GLN A 106 4.64 3.57 3.73
CA GLN A 106 4.76 2.98 2.38
C GLN A 106 5.17 4.02 1.33
N TRP A 107 4.84 5.30 1.52
CA TRP A 107 5.36 6.37 0.65
C TRP A 107 6.88 6.44 0.64
N VAL A 108 7.51 6.13 1.78
CA VAL A 108 8.97 6.09 1.87
C VAL A 108 9.50 4.97 0.98
N HIS A 109 8.89 3.79 1.00
CA HIS A 109 9.23 2.70 0.09
C HIS A 109 9.04 3.12 -1.39
N LEU A 110 7.85 3.62 -1.73
CA LEU A 110 7.49 4.03 -3.10
C LEU A 110 8.47 5.04 -3.70
N PHE A 111 8.71 6.15 -3.01
CA PHE A 111 9.58 7.22 -3.50
C PHE A 111 11.05 6.84 -3.50
N TRP A 112 11.48 6.02 -2.53
CA TRP A 112 12.88 5.59 -2.46
C TRP A 112 13.21 4.63 -3.62
N ILE A 113 12.35 3.67 -3.92
CA ILE A 113 12.57 2.75 -5.05
C ILE A 113 12.47 3.46 -6.40
N THR A 114 11.50 4.37 -6.57
CA THR A 114 11.36 5.10 -7.83
C THR A 114 12.51 6.06 -8.10
N ASP A 115 13.05 6.75 -7.08
CA ASP A 115 14.21 7.64 -7.25
C ASP A 115 15.45 6.87 -7.71
N GLU A 116 15.75 5.71 -7.09
CA GLU A 116 16.91 4.90 -7.50
C GLU A 116 16.76 4.35 -8.92
N PHE A 117 15.56 3.89 -9.32
CA PHE A 117 15.32 3.41 -10.69
C PHE A 117 15.42 4.53 -11.73
N VAL A 118 14.94 5.73 -11.41
CA VAL A 118 15.03 6.92 -12.27
C VAL A 118 16.49 7.38 -12.39
N VAL A 119 17.24 7.43 -11.30
CA VAL A 119 18.66 7.78 -11.30
C VAL A 119 19.48 6.75 -12.08
N HIS A 120 19.20 5.45 -11.91
CA HIS A 120 19.92 4.37 -12.58
C HIS A 120 19.62 4.27 -14.09
N SER A 121 18.44 4.71 -14.53
CA SER A 121 18.06 4.76 -15.95
C SER A 121 18.51 6.04 -16.66
N LEU A 122 18.64 7.16 -15.93
CA LEU A 122 19.08 8.46 -16.47
C LEU A 122 20.60 8.66 -16.43
N VAL A 123 21.31 8.05 -15.48
CA VAL A 123 22.77 8.17 -15.34
C VAL A 123 23.40 6.82 -15.69
N GLN A 124 23.72 6.61 -16.96
CA GLN A 124 24.53 5.47 -17.42
C GLN A 124 25.95 5.59 -16.87
N GLY A 125 26.19 5.14 -15.63
CA GLY A 125 27.52 5.25 -15.02
C GLY A 125 27.55 4.83 -13.55
N HIS A 126 27.76 3.54 -13.31
CA HIS A 126 28.38 2.90 -12.14
C HIS A 126 28.50 3.75 -10.86
N THR A 127 27.60 3.52 -9.90
CA THR A 127 27.85 2.81 -8.63
C THR A 127 26.62 3.05 -7.76
N SER A 128 25.77 2.04 -7.59
CA SER A 128 24.78 2.05 -6.53
C SER A 128 25.52 2.13 -5.20
N SER A 129 25.57 3.31 -4.58
CA SER A 129 26.08 3.52 -3.21
C SER A 129 25.04 3.01 -2.19
N PHE A 130 24.49 1.83 -2.43
CA PHE A 130 23.39 1.32 -1.64
C PHE A 130 23.94 0.47 -0.50
N SER A 131 23.71 0.90 0.74
CA SER A 131 23.98 0.05 1.90
C SER A 131 22.96 -1.10 1.89
N PRO A 132 23.40 -2.37 1.88
CA PRO A 132 22.49 -3.52 1.96
C PRO A 132 21.48 -3.42 3.11
N ALA A 133 21.83 -2.72 4.18
CA ALA A 133 20.95 -2.48 5.33
C ALA A 133 19.67 -1.70 4.95
N LEU A 134 19.75 -0.73 4.05
CA LEU A 134 18.60 0.10 3.66
C LEU A 134 17.58 -0.69 2.83
N ALA A 135 18.01 -1.74 2.13
CA ALA A 135 17.13 -2.56 1.29
C ALA A 135 16.29 -3.46 2.18
N TRP A 136 16.89 -3.98 3.25
CA TRP A 136 16.18 -4.71 4.29
C TRP A 136 15.20 -3.81 5.06
N VAL A 137 15.50 -2.52 5.23
CA VAL A 137 14.55 -1.57 5.80
C VAL A 137 13.36 -1.35 4.87
N ALA A 138 13.59 -1.13 3.56
CA ALA A 138 12.52 -0.98 2.58
C ALA A 138 11.60 -2.22 2.55
N ILE A 139 12.19 -3.42 2.45
CA ILE A 139 11.46 -4.70 2.55
C ILE A 139 10.66 -4.77 3.85
N GLY A 140 11.28 -4.37 4.97
CA GLY A 140 10.62 -4.34 6.27
C GLY A 140 9.40 -3.42 6.29
N ILE A 141 9.47 -2.26 5.63
CA ILE A 141 8.37 -1.31 5.50
C ILE A 141 7.22 -1.94 4.70
N ASP A 142 7.48 -2.67 3.62
CA ASP A 142 6.43 -3.38 2.85
C ASP A 142 5.64 -4.33 3.74
N TYR A 143 6.31 -5.16 4.55
CA TYR A 143 5.63 -6.08 5.46
C TYR A 143 4.81 -5.38 6.57
N LEU A 144 5.03 -4.09 6.84
CA LEU A 144 4.18 -3.30 7.76
C LEU A 144 2.78 -3.05 7.20
N GLU A 145 2.53 -3.33 5.93
CA GLU A 145 1.20 -3.25 5.33
C GLU A 145 0.28 -4.38 5.82
N LEU A 146 0.82 -5.55 6.17
CA LEU A 146 0.04 -6.74 6.51
C LEU A 146 -0.98 -6.51 7.65
N PRO A 147 -0.62 -5.87 8.79
CA PRO A 147 -1.59 -5.53 9.83
C PRO A 147 -2.74 -4.65 9.33
N VAL A 148 -2.46 -3.72 8.42
CA VAL A 148 -3.46 -2.83 7.80
C VAL A 148 -4.39 -3.65 6.90
N MET A 149 -3.81 -4.55 6.11
CA MET A 149 -4.53 -5.43 5.17
C MET A 149 -5.51 -6.35 5.90
N ILE A 150 -5.05 -6.99 6.97
CA ILE A 150 -5.89 -7.84 7.80
C ILE A 150 -7.04 -7.03 8.42
N ASN A 151 -6.75 -5.80 8.86
CA ASN A 151 -7.75 -4.94 9.49
C ASN A 151 -8.87 -4.53 8.52
N VAL A 152 -8.51 -3.98 7.34
CA VAL A 152 -9.49 -3.52 6.35
C VAL A 152 -10.31 -4.70 5.79
N THR A 153 -9.66 -5.84 5.55
CA THR A 153 -10.33 -7.08 5.11
C THR A 153 -11.30 -7.59 6.17
N SER A 154 -10.88 -7.63 7.44
CA SER A 154 -11.76 -8.04 8.54
C SER A 154 -12.97 -7.12 8.68
N ARG A 155 -12.79 -5.82 8.46
CA ARG A 155 -13.89 -4.84 8.46
C ARG A 155 -14.84 -5.10 7.28
N TRP A 156 -14.31 -5.34 6.10
CA TRP A 156 -15.10 -5.69 4.91
C TRP A 156 -15.94 -6.95 5.16
N LEU A 157 -15.34 -8.04 5.65
CA LEU A 157 -16.05 -9.28 5.99
C LEU A 157 -17.17 -9.04 7.03
N ARG A 158 -16.90 -8.27 8.08
CA ARG A 158 -17.93 -7.89 9.08
C ARG A 158 -19.03 -6.98 8.52
N SER A 159 -18.79 -6.29 7.41
CA SER A 159 -19.81 -5.48 6.74
C SER A 159 -20.73 -6.35 5.87
N LEU A 160 -20.23 -7.47 5.35
CA LEU A 160 -21.02 -8.45 4.60
C LEU A 160 -21.93 -9.27 5.53
N ALA A 161 -21.43 -9.68 6.69
CA ALA A 161 -22.15 -10.54 7.64
C ALA A 161 -23.30 -9.84 8.41
N ARG A 162 -23.50 -8.54 8.23
CA ARG A 162 -24.58 -7.76 8.89
C ARG A 162 -25.81 -7.58 8.00
N HIS A 163 -26.01 -8.51 7.06
CA HIS A 163 -27.20 -8.69 6.23
C HIS A 163 -27.66 -10.14 6.37
#